data_AF-A0AAE0TLT3-F1
#
_entry.id   AF-A0AAE0TLT3-F1
#
_cell.length_a   1.000
_cell.length_b   1.000
_cell.length_c   1.000
_cell.angle_alpha   90.00
_cell.angle_beta   90.00
_cell.angle_gamma   90.00
#
_symmetry.space_group_name_H-M   'P 1'
#
loop_
_entity.id
_entity.type
_entity.pdbx_description
1 polymer ?
#
loop_
_entity_poly.entity_id
_entity_poly.type
_entity_poly.pdbx_seq_one_letter_code
_entity_poly.pdbx_strand_id
1 'polypeptide(L)'
;MALLAPEKVTGIIPLGTSMDYEWERTRSLGCWNGPADLTPSIDAWTTTKETPEFEPGEEYSDFLIDSGFGKECEAETRKFWNNEIRVNYQGDNGRRTIRMAAINLRERDGLLGWLVYFKCPVLWLHGTANPVYSVSNAE
;
A
#
# COMPACT_ATOMS: atom_id res chain seq x y z
N MET A 1 -0.83 12.27 6.89
CA MET A 1 -1.77 12.75 5.84
C MET A 1 -2.30 14.13 6.20
N ALA A 2 -2.34 15.08 5.26
CA ALA A 2 -3.04 16.36 5.43
C ALA A 2 -4.18 16.43 4.41
N LEU A 3 -5.41 16.69 4.86
CA LEU A 3 -6.55 16.90 3.96
C LEU A 3 -6.49 18.32 3.41
N LEU A 4 -6.21 18.47 2.12
CA LEU A 4 -6.28 19.76 1.44
C LEU A 4 -7.71 19.99 0.96
N ALA A 5 -8.21 21.23 1.11
CA ALA A 5 -9.55 21.64 0.67
C ALA A 5 -10.70 20.79 1.27
N PRO A 6 -10.89 20.77 2.61
CA PRO A 6 -11.96 20.01 3.27
C PRO A 6 -13.35 20.40 2.77
N GLU A 7 -13.54 21.60 2.25
CA GLU A 7 -14.79 22.06 1.63
C GLU A 7 -15.12 21.36 0.30
N LYS A 8 -14.14 20.70 -0.32
CA LYS A 8 -14.31 19.94 -1.59
C LYS A 8 -14.39 18.43 -1.39
N VAL A 9 -13.95 17.94 -0.23
CA VAL A 9 -13.90 16.50 0.06
C VAL A 9 -15.16 16.11 0.83
N THR A 10 -16.06 15.37 0.18
CA THR A 10 -17.33 14.91 0.79
C THR A 10 -17.15 13.79 1.81
N GLY A 11 -16.00 13.11 1.78
CA GLY A 11 -15.65 12.03 2.71
C GLY A 11 -14.33 11.37 2.34
N ILE A 12 -13.84 10.50 3.21
CA ILE A 12 -12.62 9.71 3.01
C ILE A 12 -13.01 8.24 3.14
N ILE A 13 -12.62 7.42 2.16
CA ILE A 13 -12.70 5.96 2.25
C ILE A 13 -11.26 5.46 2.38
N PRO A 14 -10.75 5.24 3.60
CA PRO A 14 -9.43 4.69 3.75
C PRO A 14 -9.46 3.21 3.31
N LEU A 15 -8.57 2.84 2.39
CA LEU A 15 -8.40 1.48 1.88
C LEU A 15 -6.99 1.00 2.22
N GLY A 16 -6.85 -0.27 2.61
CA GLY A 16 -5.55 -0.85 2.95
C GLY A 16 -4.86 -0.17 4.15
N THR A 17 -5.63 0.42 5.07
CA THR A 17 -5.08 1.08 6.26
C THR A 17 -5.34 0.27 7.53
N SER A 18 -4.49 0.48 8.53
CA SER A 18 -4.85 0.28 9.94
C SER A 18 -5.28 1.62 10.54
N MET A 19 -6.02 1.55 11.66
CA MET A 19 -6.27 2.72 12.47
C MET A 19 -5.02 3.13 13.25
N ASP A 20 -4.18 2.17 13.64
CA ASP A 20 -2.87 2.45 14.24
C ASP A 20 -1.82 2.68 13.14
N TYR A 21 -0.69 3.28 13.51
CA TYR A 21 0.46 3.36 12.61
C TYR A 21 1.21 2.02 12.60
N GLU A 22 2.04 1.77 11.59
CA GLU A 22 2.75 0.49 11.47
C GLU A 22 4.04 0.52 12.28
N TRP A 23 4.09 -0.27 13.36
CA TRP A 23 5.25 -0.28 14.25
C TRP A 23 5.47 -1.64 14.93
N GLU A 24 6.26 -1.68 16.00
CA GLU A 24 6.61 -2.92 16.71
C GLU A 24 5.37 -3.70 17.16
N ARG A 25 4.33 -3.03 17.67
CA ARG A 25 3.08 -3.69 18.06
C ARG A 25 2.43 -4.43 16.90
N THR A 26 2.18 -3.76 15.77
CA THR A 26 1.47 -4.38 14.63
C THR A 26 2.26 -5.58 14.08
N ARG A 27 3.59 -5.47 14.02
CA ARG A 27 4.48 -6.56 13.62
C ARG A 27 4.46 -7.74 14.60
N SER A 28 4.40 -7.48 15.91
CA SER A 28 4.26 -8.55 16.91
C SER A 28 2.95 -9.32 16.80
N LEU A 29 1.93 -8.73 16.17
CA LEU A 29 0.63 -9.34 15.88
C LEU A 29 0.59 -10.06 14.51
N GLY A 30 1.73 -10.18 13.82
CA GLY A 30 1.83 -10.86 12.53
C GLY A 30 1.39 -10.01 11.33
N CYS A 31 1.24 -8.69 11.48
CA CYS A 31 1.13 -7.80 10.32
C CYS A 31 2.46 -7.75 9.55
N TRP A 32 2.39 -7.40 8.27
CA TRP A 32 3.55 -7.21 7.39
C TRP A 32 4.56 -6.17 7.92
N ASN A 33 5.74 -6.10 7.31
CA ASN A 33 6.80 -5.17 7.69
C ASN A 33 7.12 -4.20 6.54
N GLY A 34 6.20 -3.26 6.30
CA GLY A 34 6.32 -2.27 5.22
C GLY A 34 7.71 -1.64 5.06
N PRO A 35 8.39 -1.20 6.15
CA PRO A 35 9.78 -0.72 6.07
C PRO A 35 10.77 -1.71 5.47
N ALA A 36 10.73 -2.98 5.87
CA ALA A 36 11.62 -4.00 5.32
C ALA A 36 11.21 -4.39 3.89
N ASP A 37 9.91 -4.51 3.64
CA ASP A 37 9.37 -5.02 2.38
C ASP A 37 9.52 -4.00 1.22
N LEU A 38 9.48 -2.69 1.52
CA LEU A 38 9.48 -1.63 0.49
C LEU A 38 10.85 -0.96 0.28
N THR A 39 11.73 -0.98 1.28
CA THR A 39 13.03 -0.29 1.19
C THR A 39 13.89 -0.77 0.02
N PRO A 40 14.01 -2.07 -0.28
CA PRO A 40 14.80 -2.54 -1.42
C PRO A 40 14.34 -1.94 -2.76
N SER A 41 13.03 -1.90 -3.01
CA SER A 41 12.48 -1.31 -4.23
C SER A 41 12.68 0.21 -4.27
N ILE A 42 12.45 0.90 -3.15
CA ILE A 42 12.68 2.34 -3.06
C ILE A 42 14.13 2.70 -3.37
N ASP A 43 15.08 1.95 -2.81
CA ASP A 43 16.51 2.16 -3.03
C ASP A 43 16.89 1.86 -4.48
N ALA A 44 16.44 0.73 -5.03
CA ALA A 44 16.67 0.36 -6.43
C ALA A 44 16.15 1.40 -7.43
N TRP A 45 15.05 2.07 -7.11
CA TRP A 45 14.45 3.08 -7.99
C TRP A 45 14.94 4.50 -7.69
N THR A 46 15.78 4.71 -6.68
CA THR A 46 16.32 6.03 -6.34
C THR A 46 17.46 6.41 -7.28
N THR A 47 17.16 7.25 -8.25
CA THR A 47 18.15 7.81 -9.18
C THR A 47 17.71 9.17 -9.71
N THR A 48 18.69 10.01 -10.04
CA THR A 48 18.52 11.29 -10.75
C THR A 48 18.68 11.16 -12.26
N LYS A 49 19.11 9.98 -12.75
CA LYS A 49 19.24 9.69 -14.18
C LYS A 49 17.87 9.31 -14.76
N GLU A 50 17.66 9.64 -16.03
CA GLU A 50 16.49 9.20 -16.77
C GLU A 50 16.52 7.69 -16.99
N THR A 51 15.36 7.05 -16.87
CA THR A 51 15.19 5.60 -17.05
C THR A 51 14.08 5.30 -18.07
N PRO A 52 14.28 5.55 -19.37
CA PRO A 52 13.25 5.35 -20.39
C PRO A 52 12.81 3.89 -20.54
N GLU A 53 13.71 2.95 -20.24
CA GLU A 53 13.47 1.50 -20.31
C GLU A 53 13.04 0.90 -18.97
N PHE A 54 12.67 1.72 -17.99
CA PHE A 54 12.23 1.21 -16.70
C PHE A 54 10.93 0.42 -16.85
N GLU A 55 10.89 -0.77 -16.25
CA GLU A 55 9.67 -1.51 -15.96
C GLU A 55 9.76 -2.03 -14.51
N PRO A 56 8.63 -2.14 -13.79
CA PRO A 56 8.60 -2.84 -12.52
C PRO A 56 9.00 -4.30 -12.70
N GLY A 57 9.78 -4.84 -11.76
CA GLY A 57 10.08 -6.26 -11.72
C GLY A 57 8.84 -7.10 -11.39
N GLU A 58 8.83 -8.35 -11.86
CA GLU A 58 7.77 -9.32 -11.57
C GLU A 58 7.64 -9.56 -10.06
N GLU A 59 8.76 -9.62 -9.32
CA GLU A 59 8.78 -9.77 -7.85
C GLU A 59 7.98 -8.66 -7.13
N TYR A 60 8.13 -7.40 -7.55
CA TYR A 60 7.37 -6.30 -6.94
C TYR A 60 5.88 -6.39 -7.30
N SER A 61 5.57 -6.83 -8.52
CA SER A 61 4.20 -6.97 -8.98
C SER A 61 3.48 -8.11 -8.25
N ASP A 62 4.14 -9.25 -8.10
CA ASP A 62 3.67 -10.40 -7.32
C ASP A 62 3.52 -10.05 -5.84
N PHE A 63 4.42 -9.27 -5.27
CA PHE A 63 4.28 -8.76 -3.90
C PHE A 63 2.98 -7.96 -3.71
N LEU A 64 2.66 -7.06 -4.65
CA LEU A 64 1.42 -6.28 -4.59
C LEU A 64 0.17 -7.16 -4.77
N ILE A 65 0.23 -8.13 -5.69
CA ILE A 65 -0.88 -9.04 -5.96
C ILE A 65 -1.12 -9.97 -4.76
N ASP A 66 -0.07 -10.54 -4.20
CA ASP A 66 -0.16 -11.39 -3.01
C ASP A 66 -0.70 -10.61 -1.81
N SER A 67 -0.32 -9.34 -1.67
CA SER A 67 -0.82 -8.46 -0.60
C SER A 67 -2.30 -8.08 -0.79
N GLY A 68 -2.75 -7.91 -2.04
CA GLY A 68 -4.12 -7.46 -2.35
C GLY A 68 -5.14 -8.59 -2.50
N PHE A 69 -4.76 -9.68 -3.17
CA PHE A 69 -5.63 -10.82 -3.51
C PHE A 69 -5.28 -12.11 -2.77
N GLY A 70 -4.13 -12.15 -2.08
CA GLY A 70 -3.60 -13.38 -1.48
C GLY A 70 -2.79 -14.22 -2.46
N LYS A 71 -2.04 -15.19 -1.92
CA LYS A 71 -1.17 -16.08 -2.71
C LYS A 71 -1.95 -16.97 -3.68
N GLU A 72 -3.17 -17.33 -3.31
CA GLU A 72 -4.10 -18.15 -4.11
C GLU A 72 -4.88 -17.32 -5.15
N CYS A 73 -4.39 -16.13 -5.53
CA CYS A 73 -4.96 -15.31 -6.58
C CYS A 73 -5.05 -16.10 -7.90
N GLU A 74 -6.22 -16.05 -8.55
CA GLU A 74 -6.45 -16.71 -9.83
C GLU A 74 -5.43 -16.27 -10.89
N ALA A 75 -4.92 -17.23 -11.68
CA ALA A 75 -3.87 -16.99 -12.67
C ALA A 75 -4.21 -15.87 -13.67
N GLU A 76 -5.47 -15.81 -14.14
CA GLU A 76 -5.90 -14.74 -15.05
C GLU A 76 -5.92 -13.37 -14.38
N THR A 77 -6.36 -13.29 -13.12
CA THR A 77 -6.32 -12.06 -12.32
C THR A 77 -4.87 -11.62 -12.08
N ARG A 78 -3.96 -12.53 -11.72
CA ARG A 78 -2.53 -12.23 -11.56
C ARG A 78 -1.91 -11.73 -12.86
N LYS A 79 -2.16 -12.43 -13.97
CA LYS A 79 -1.65 -12.04 -15.29
C LYS A 79 -2.16 -10.66 -15.71
N PHE A 80 -3.44 -10.36 -15.46
CA PHE A 80 -4.01 -9.04 -15.69
C PHE A 80 -3.26 -7.97 -14.92
N TRP A 81 -3.11 -8.14 -13.59
CA TRP A 81 -2.45 -7.14 -12.75
C TRP A 81 -0.95 -6.98 -13.04
N ASN A 82 -0.24 -8.06 -13.33
CA ASN A 82 1.16 -7.97 -13.78
C ASN A 82 1.28 -7.12 -15.05
N ASN A 83 0.39 -7.29 -16.02
CA ASN A 83 0.38 -6.45 -17.22
C ASN A 83 0.03 -4.99 -16.89
N GLU A 84 -1.02 -4.74 -16.10
CA GLU A 84 -1.44 -3.38 -15.76
C GLU A 84 -0.38 -2.61 -14.97
N ILE A 85 0.28 -3.25 -13.99
CA ILE A 85 1.37 -2.64 -13.22
C ILE A 85 2.51 -2.27 -14.16
N ARG A 86 2.91 -3.19 -15.07
CA ARG A 86 3.98 -2.93 -16.04
C ARG A 86 3.63 -1.75 -16.96
N VAL A 87 2.44 -1.74 -17.56
CA VAL A 87 2.00 -0.70 -18.50
C VAL A 87 1.86 0.67 -17.82
N ASN A 88 1.36 0.72 -16.59
CA ASN A 88 1.16 1.97 -15.86
C ASN A 88 2.46 2.59 -15.33
N TYR A 89 3.48 1.76 -15.06
CA TYR A 89 4.73 2.20 -14.47
C TYR A 89 5.95 2.07 -15.39
N GLN A 90 5.76 2.01 -16.70
CA GLN A 90 6.88 2.03 -17.66
C GLN A 90 7.56 3.42 -17.76
N GLY A 91 8.85 3.40 -18.05
CA GLY A 91 9.68 4.59 -18.30
C GLY A 91 9.94 5.45 -17.07
N ASP A 92 10.57 6.61 -17.27
CA ASP A 92 11.05 7.45 -16.17
C ASP A 92 9.91 8.02 -15.31
N ASN A 93 8.78 8.38 -15.94
CA ASN A 93 7.60 8.82 -15.20
C ASN A 93 7.01 7.68 -14.36
N GLY A 94 6.93 6.48 -14.93
CA GLY A 94 6.46 5.29 -14.23
C GLY A 94 7.32 4.95 -13.02
N ARG A 95 8.65 4.94 -13.17
CA ARG A 95 9.61 4.78 -12.08
C ARG A 95 9.39 5.80 -10.95
N ARG A 96 9.24 7.08 -11.29
CA ARG A 96 9.02 8.13 -10.29
C ARG A 96 7.70 7.90 -9.55
N THR A 97 6.63 7.59 -10.26
CA THR A 97 5.30 7.37 -9.65
C THR A 97 5.29 6.14 -8.75
N ILE A 98 5.81 4.98 -9.20
CA ILE A 98 5.82 3.75 -8.39
C ILE A 98 6.70 3.90 -7.14
N ARG A 99 7.84 4.59 -7.26
CA ARG A 99 8.70 4.92 -6.12
C ARG A 99 7.99 5.83 -5.11
N MET A 100 7.28 6.86 -5.58
CA MET A 100 6.52 7.73 -4.68
C MET A 100 5.38 6.98 -3.99
N ALA A 101 4.71 6.07 -4.69
CA ALA A 101 3.70 5.20 -4.09
C ALA A 101 4.31 4.30 -3.00
N ALA A 102 5.46 3.66 -3.27
CA ALA A 102 6.17 2.84 -2.29
C ALA A 102 6.63 3.64 -1.06
N ILE A 103 7.15 4.86 -1.25
CA ILE A 103 7.53 5.74 -0.14
C ILE A 103 6.29 6.09 0.72
N ASN A 104 5.20 6.51 0.08
CA ASN A 104 3.97 6.84 0.81
C ASN A 104 3.41 5.63 1.56
N LEU A 105 3.55 4.43 0.99
CA LEU A 105 3.12 3.19 1.61
C LEU A 105 4.00 2.84 2.81
N ARG A 106 5.32 3.04 2.73
CA ARG A 106 6.30 2.78 3.80
C ARG A 106 6.17 3.76 4.97
N GLU A 107 5.94 5.02 4.67
CA GLU A 107 5.95 6.15 5.64
C GLU A 107 4.54 6.54 6.11
N ARG A 108 3.53 5.67 5.94
CA ARG A 108 2.14 6.02 6.29
C ARG A 108 1.94 6.12 7.80
N ASP A 109 1.27 7.20 8.22
CA ASP A 109 0.83 7.40 9.60
C ASP A 109 -0.51 6.70 9.89
N GLY A 110 -0.77 6.48 11.18
CA GLY A 110 -2.04 6.00 11.70
C GLY A 110 -3.09 7.11 11.84
N LEU A 111 -4.34 6.69 11.97
CA LEU A 111 -5.51 7.56 12.20
C LEU A 111 -5.99 7.54 13.65
N LEU A 112 -5.32 6.81 14.54
CA LEU A 112 -5.77 6.52 15.90
C LEU A 112 -6.12 7.78 16.70
N GLY A 113 -5.26 8.81 16.63
CA GLY A 113 -5.48 10.09 17.33
C GLY A 113 -6.68 10.88 16.81
N TRP A 114 -7.20 10.54 15.62
CA TRP A 114 -8.30 11.25 14.99
C TRP A 114 -9.65 10.58 15.28
N LEU A 115 -9.65 9.33 15.77
CA LEU A 115 -10.87 8.54 15.97
C LEU A 115 -11.92 9.25 16.81
N VAL A 116 -11.51 10.04 17.81
CA VAL A 116 -12.42 10.78 18.72
C VAL A 116 -13.27 11.84 18.00
N TYR A 117 -12.81 12.28 16.82
CA TYR A 117 -13.46 13.31 16.03
C TYR A 117 -14.41 12.76 14.97
N PHE A 118 -14.38 11.45 14.67
CA PHE A 118 -15.36 10.85 13.77
C PHE A 118 -16.74 10.83 14.43
N LYS A 119 -17.72 11.45 13.78
CA LYS A 119 -19.12 11.55 14.26
C LYS A 119 -20.11 10.75 13.44
N CYS A 120 -19.73 10.33 12.23
CA CYS A 120 -20.56 9.49 11.38
C CYS A 120 -20.40 8.00 11.76
N PRO A 121 -21.41 7.16 11.49
CA PRO A 121 -21.25 5.72 11.56
C PRO A 121 -20.11 5.26 10.63
N VAL A 122 -19.23 4.41 11.15
CA VAL A 122 -18.12 3.82 10.41
C VAL A 122 -18.42 2.34 10.17
N LEU A 123 -18.37 1.91 8.91
CA LEU A 123 -18.34 0.50 8.54
C LEU A 123 -16.87 0.08 8.40
N TRP A 124 -16.45 -0.89 9.20
CA TRP A 124 -15.11 -1.49 9.12
C TRP A 124 -15.21 -2.90 8.55
N LEU A 125 -14.51 -3.15 7.44
CA LEU A 125 -14.45 -4.47 6.79
C LEU A 125 -13.02 -5.00 6.89
N HIS A 126 -12.89 -6.24 7.37
CA HIS A 126 -11.58 -6.88 7.54
C HIS A 126 -11.67 -8.34 7.09
N GLY A 127 -10.73 -8.76 6.24
CA GLY A 127 -10.63 -10.14 5.77
C GLY A 127 -9.98 -11.04 6.81
N THR A 128 -10.51 -12.24 7.04
CA THR A 128 -9.99 -13.19 8.04
C THR A 128 -8.65 -13.82 7.66
N ALA A 129 -8.23 -13.69 6.40
CA ALA A 129 -6.96 -14.15 5.86
C ALA A 129 -6.17 -13.01 5.21
N ASN A 130 -6.22 -11.81 5.80
CA ASN A 130 -5.53 -10.63 5.26
C ASN A 130 -4.01 -10.74 5.49
N PRO A 131 -3.18 -10.67 4.43
CA PRO A 131 -1.72 -10.82 4.53
C PRO A 131 -1.02 -9.56 5.08
N VAL A 132 -1.68 -8.40 5.07
CA VAL A 132 -1.12 -7.12 5.50
C VAL A 132 -1.43 -6.84 6.97
N TYR A 133 -2.69 -7.03 7.38
CA TYR A 133 -3.14 -6.80 8.75
C TYR A 133 -3.84 -8.03 9.32
N SER A 134 -3.38 -8.53 10.46
CA SER A 134 -4.00 -9.67 11.13
C SER A 134 -5.33 -9.32 11.81
N VAL A 135 -6.13 -10.34 12.11
CA VAL A 135 -7.38 -10.18 12.87
C VAL A 135 -7.11 -9.61 14.27
N SER A 136 -6.06 -10.09 14.95
CA SER A 136 -5.68 -9.57 16.27
C SER A 136 -5.25 -8.11 16.27
N ASN A 137 -4.89 -7.54 15.11
CA ASN A 137 -4.64 -6.11 14.98
C ASN A 137 -5.94 -5.28 14.83
N ALA A 138 -7.04 -5.93 14.45
CA ALA A 138 -8.36 -5.31 14.29
C ALA A 138 -9.25 -5.44 15.54
N GLU A 139 -8.84 -6.24 16.54
CA GLU A 139 -9.48 -6.43 17.85
C GLU A 139 -8.99 -5.41 18.90
#